data_AF-A0A1Q9VVC7-F1
#
_entry.id   AF-A0A1Q9VVC7-F1
#
_cell.length_a   1.000
_cell.length_b   1.000
_cell.length_c   1.000
_cell.angle_alpha   90.00
_cell.angle_beta   90.00
_cell.angle_gamma   90.00
#
_symmetry.space_group_name_H-M   'P 1'
#
loop_
_entity.id
_entity.type
_entity.pdbx_description
1 polymer ?
#
loop_
_entity_poly.entity_id
_entity_poly.type
_entity_poly.pdbx_seq_one_letter_code
_entity_poly.pdbx_strand_id
1 'polypeptide(L)'
;MTLEALPLDLNPRSIADALPVLEELLDGRRVVLPTTPGQSQELMSRMTVAGDEAPGTLIACTSGSTGQPKGARLRTANLTASAEATAAFLAERFDTGTGPWLLALPPHHIAGLQVILRSLHAGYSPSVLPGGTFTPEAFVRATSSLRSSHPSRDLHTSLVPTQLHRLIDDEQGRSALREYAAVLVGGAATSTALAETARRHDIPIVLTYGSSETAGGMVYDGRALPGTEVAIDDESGRILLSGPTVADGYCNVSGAVEDDAFPSAGTFRTSDLGTVNDGILTVRGRADGAINSGGMKILPEDVESALDELGYTSCVVGLPDTDWGEIVTALVEFPDDVPAERTAQLRTVMKDAGLPAHLVPRRLLTTRRLPTTGPGKIDRRAVREELRTRLEP
;
A
#
# COMPACT_ATOMS: atom_id res chain seq x y z
N MET A 1 -28.59 10.10 -6.93
CA MET A 1 -28.83 8.68 -6.54
C MET A 1 -28.41 8.50 -5.09
N THR A 2 -29.02 7.60 -4.33
CA THR A 2 -28.67 7.38 -2.91
C THR A 2 -27.40 6.54 -2.79
N LEU A 3 -26.49 6.92 -1.89
CA LEU A 3 -25.33 6.12 -1.52
C LEU A 3 -25.75 4.79 -0.89
N GLU A 4 -25.27 3.68 -1.45
CA GLU A 4 -25.47 2.33 -0.95
C GLU A 4 -24.20 1.83 -0.25
N ALA A 5 -24.29 1.38 1.01
CA ALA A 5 -23.18 0.65 1.62
C ALA A 5 -23.09 -0.76 1.03
N LEU A 6 -21.87 -1.17 0.71
CA LEU A 6 -21.56 -2.48 0.15
C LEU A 6 -20.62 -3.22 1.11
N PRO A 7 -21.15 -4.03 2.05
CA PRO A 7 -20.32 -4.80 2.97
C PRO A 7 -19.55 -5.89 2.24
N LEU A 8 -18.22 -5.86 2.34
CA LEU A 8 -17.33 -6.81 1.66
C LEU A 8 -16.33 -7.43 2.64
N ASP A 9 -16.26 -8.76 2.63
CA ASP A 9 -15.20 -9.52 3.28
C ASP A 9 -14.59 -10.55 2.33
N LEU A 10 -13.53 -11.23 2.78
CA LEU A 10 -12.81 -12.22 2.00
C LEU A 10 -13.56 -13.57 1.95
N ASN A 11 -14.88 -13.53 1.74
CA ASN A 11 -15.74 -14.70 1.59
C ASN A 11 -16.24 -14.81 0.13
N PRO A 12 -16.11 -15.98 -0.52
CA PRO A 12 -16.61 -16.17 -1.88
C PRO A 12 -18.08 -15.80 -2.08
N ARG A 13 -18.95 -16.03 -1.08
CA ARG A 13 -20.38 -15.64 -1.16
C ARG A 13 -20.56 -14.13 -1.08
N SER A 14 -19.86 -13.45 -0.16
CA SER A 14 -19.90 -11.99 -0.06
C SER A 14 -19.51 -11.33 -1.38
N ILE A 15 -18.46 -11.84 -2.03
CA ILE A 15 -18.03 -11.33 -3.34
C ILE A 15 -19.05 -11.66 -4.42
N ALA A 16 -19.56 -12.90 -4.49
CA ALA A 16 -20.56 -13.29 -5.48
C ALA A 16 -21.84 -12.44 -5.40
N ASP A 17 -22.33 -12.17 -4.19
CA ASP A 17 -23.51 -11.34 -3.96
C ASP A 17 -23.26 -9.86 -4.34
N ALA A 18 -22.01 -9.40 -4.26
CA ALA A 18 -21.61 -8.04 -4.62
C ALA A 18 -21.35 -7.84 -6.12
N LEU A 19 -21.07 -8.91 -6.89
CA LEU A 19 -20.71 -8.78 -8.31
C LEU A 19 -21.74 -7.99 -9.14
N PRO A 20 -23.06 -8.26 -9.03
CA PRO A 20 -24.04 -7.48 -9.79
C PRO A 20 -23.97 -5.99 -9.45
N VAL A 21 -23.79 -5.63 -8.18
CA VAL A 21 -23.69 -4.21 -7.76
C VAL A 21 -22.43 -3.55 -8.33
N LEU A 22 -21.31 -4.27 -8.37
CA LEU A 22 -20.05 -3.78 -8.92
C LEU A 22 -20.08 -3.66 -10.45
N GLU A 23 -20.76 -4.57 -11.16
CA GLU A 23 -21.02 -4.45 -12.59
C GLU A 23 -21.91 -3.23 -12.89
N GLU A 24 -22.97 -3.04 -12.10
CA GLU A 24 -23.84 -1.86 -12.23
C GLU A 24 -23.13 -0.55 -11.88
N LEU A 25 -22.15 -0.57 -10.97
CA LEU A 25 -21.24 0.55 -10.75
C LEU A 25 -20.40 0.83 -12.00
N LEU A 26 -19.81 -0.19 -12.62
CA LEU A 26 -19.01 -0.04 -13.83
C LEU A 26 -19.83 0.40 -15.05
N ASP A 27 -21.15 0.15 -15.06
CA ASP A 27 -22.07 0.68 -16.07
C ASP A 27 -22.54 2.12 -15.76
N GLY A 28 -22.07 2.72 -14.67
CA GLY A 28 -22.48 4.06 -14.26
C GLY A 28 -23.88 4.12 -13.66
N ARG A 29 -24.37 3.05 -13.00
CA ARG A 29 -25.75 2.93 -12.49
C ARG A 29 -25.86 2.86 -10.96
N ARG A 30 -24.74 2.85 -10.23
CA ARG A 30 -24.71 2.77 -8.77
C ARG A 30 -23.79 3.82 -8.14
N VAL A 31 -24.07 4.14 -6.88
CA VAL A 31 -23.21 4.93 -6.00
C VAL A 31 -22.93 4.09 -4.76
N VAL A 32 -21.70 3.63 -4.57
CA VAL A 32 -21.38 2.62 -3.54
C VAL A 32 -20.30 3.07 -2.57
N LEU A 33 -20.44 2.63 -1.33
CA LEU A 33 -19.45 2.74 -0.27
C LEU A 33 -19.06 1.33 0.20
N PRO A 34 -17.93 0.77 -0.27
CA PRO A 34 -17.41 -0.49 0.25
C PRO A 34 -17.11 -0.37 1.75
N THR A 35 -17.62 -1.32 2.55
CA THR A 35 -17.44 -1.30 4.01
C THR A 35 -17.03 -2.66 4.54
N THR A 36 -16.40 -2.67 5.71
CA THR A 36 -16.29 -3.89 6.50
C THR A 36 -17.69 -4.27 7.01
N PRO A 37 -18.09 -5.56 6.98
CA PRO A 37 -19.30 -6.01 7.64
C PRO A 37 -19.39 -5.52 9.08
N GLY A 38 -20.52 -4.89 9.44
CA GLY A 38 -20.75 -4.31 10.77
C GLY A 38 -20.28 -2.86 10.96
N GLN A 39 -19.53 -2.27 10.03
CA GLN A 39 -19.05 -0.87 10.12
C GLN A 39 -19.80 0.10 9.19
N SER A 40 -20.81 -0.37 8.45
CA SER A 40 -21.50 0.41 7.42
C SER A 40 -22.13 1.69 7.95
N GLN A 41 -22.88 1.63 9.05
CA GLN A 41 -23.57 2.80 9.60
C GLN A 41 -22.59 3.87 10.07
N GLU A 42 -21.52 3.47 10.74
CA GLU A 42 -20.50 4.39 11.23
C GLU A 42 -19.84 5.12 10.06
N LEU A 43 -19.42 4.39 9.02
CA LEU A 43 -18.74 5.00 7.88
C LEU A 43 -19.69 5.87 7.05
N MET A 44 -20.92 5.41 6.80
CA MET A 44 -21.93 6.20 6.10
C MET A 44 -22.23 7.51 6.81
N SER A 45 -22.32 7.51 8.15
CA SER A 45 -22.60 8.74 8.92
C SER A 45 -21.48 9.78 8.85
N ARG A 46 -20.29 9.40 8.38
CA ARG A 46 -19.14 10.30 8.19
C ARG A 46 -19.02 10.81 6.75
N MET A 47 -19.81 10.29 5.81
CA MET A 47 -19.80 10.69 4.41
C MET A 47 -21.00 11.58 4.09
N THR A 48 -20.75 12.80 3.61
CA THR A 48 -21.79 13.64 3.01
C THR A 48 -21.90 13.25 1.55
N VAL A 49 -22.79 12.32 1.26
CA VAL A 49 -23.32 12.18 -0.10
C VAL A 49 -24.52 13.10 -0.17
N ALA A 50 -24.27 14.35 -0.55
CA ALA A 50 -25.27 15.40 -0.64
C ALA A 50 -26.25 15.12 -1.79
N GLY A 51 -27.10 14.10 -1.71
CA GLY A 51 -28.25 13.84 -2.59
C GLY A 51 -27.98 13.57 -4.09
N ASP A 52 -26.84 14.02 -4.62
CA ASP A 52 -26.56 14.24 -6.04
C ASP A 52 -25.17 13.71 -6.43
N GLU A 53 -24.68 12.64 -5.78
CA GLU A 53 -23.53 11.94 -6.36
C GLU A 53 -23.92 11.36 -7.72
N ALA A 54 -23.05 11.61 -8.71
CA ALA A 54 -23.28 11.15 -10.06
C ALA A 54 -23.33 9.62 -10.07
N PRO A 55 -24.26 9.00 -10.82
CA PRO A 55 -24.22 7.56 -11.05
C PRO A 55 -22.82 7.11 -11.52
N GLY A 56 -22.38 5.92 -11.09
CA GLY A 56 -21.03 5.44 -11.37
C GLY A 56 -19.98 5.98 -10.41
N THR A 57 -20.29 6.04 -9.11
CA THR A 57 -19.40 6.60 -8.09
C THR A 57 -19.13 5.62 -6.99
N LEU A 58 -17.86 5.47 -6.66
CA LEU A 58 -17.36 4.70 -5.55
C LEU A 58 -16.70 5.62 -4.54
N ILE A 59 -17.09 5.48 -3.27
CA ILE A 59 -16.46 6.19 -2.16
C ILE A 59 -15.40 5.29 -1.54
N ALA A 60 -14.14 5.52 -1.87
CA ALA A 60 -13.02 4.77 -1.32
C ALA A 60 -12.57 5.40 0.00
N CYS A 61 -12.83 4.70 1.11
CA CYS A 61 -12.47 5.21 2.43
C CYS A 61 -11.02 4.89 2.83
N THR A 62 -10.37 5.87 3.45
CA THR A 62 -9.01 5.75 4.02
C THR A 62 -9.04 6.12 5.49
N SER A 63 -8.32 5.39 6.34
CA SER A 63 -7.93 5.87 7.67
C SER A 63 -6.90 7.00 7.50
N GLY A 64 -7.32 8.27 7.45
CA GLY A 64 -6.38 9.39 7.32
C GLY A 64 -5.43 9.50 8.52
N SER A 65 -4.32 10.23 8.36
CA SER A 65 -3.33 10.46 9.45
C SER A 65 -3.93 11.18 10.67
N THR A 66 -5.03 11.90 10.48
CA THR A 66 -5.80 12.59 11.53
C THR A 66 -6.75 11.68 12.31
N GLY A 67 -6.83 10.38 11.97
CA GLY A 67 -7.72 9.41 12.61
C GLY A 67 -9.18 9.48 12.16
N GLN A 68 -9.55 10.45 11.32
CA GLN A 68 -10.87 10.52 10.69
C GLN A 68 -10.84 9.87 9.30
N PRO A 69 -11.76 8.94 8.99
CA PRO A 69 -11.85 8.34 7.67
C PRO A 69 -12.15 9.40 6.60
N LYS A 70 -11.31 9.52 5.57
CA LYS A 70 -11.57 10.35 4.38
C LYS A 70 -12.26 9.48 3.31
N GLY A 71 -13.23 10.02 2.56
CA GLY A 71 -13.94 9.30 1.50
C GLY A 71 -13.62 9.87 0.12
N ALA A 72 -12.70 9.24 -0.62
CA ALA A 72 -12.31 9.68 -1.95
C ALA A 72 -13.37 9.28 -2.99
N ARG A 73 -13.83 10.22 -3.81
CA ARG A 73 -14.85 9.99 -4.84
C ARG A 73 -14.21 9.52 -6.14
N LEU A 74 -14.35 8.24 -6.44
CA LEU A 74 -13.87 7.63 -7.68
C LEU A 74 -15.05 7.37 -8.62
N ARG A 75 -14.98 7.90 -9.83
CA ARG A 75 -15.94 7.60 -10.89
C ARG A 75 -15.60 6.28 -11.59
N THR A 76 -16.58 5.70 -12.26
CA THR A 76 -16.41 4.56 -13.19
C THR A 76 -15.23 4.76 -14.14
N ALA A 77 -15.05 5.97 -14.67
CA ALA A 77 -13.92 6.31 -15.54
C ALA A 77 -12.58 6.18 -14.82
N ASN A 78 -12.46 6.60 -13.55
CA ASN A 78 -11.23 6.44 -12.77
C ASN A 78 -10.91 4.97 -12.53
N LEU A 79 -11.93 4.16 -12.20
CA LEU A 79 -11.78 2.74 -11.93
C LEU A 79 -11.36 1.97 -13.20
N THR A 80 -12.00 2.29 -14.34
CA THR A 80 -11.70 1.70 -15.64
C THR A 80 -10.30 2.08 -16.12
N ALA A 81 -9.94 3.37 -16.03
CA ALA A 81 -8.60 3.84 -16.38
C ALA A 81 -7.50 3.15 -15.55
N SER A 82 -7.76 2.90 -14.25
CA SER A 82 -6.83 2.14 -13.39
C SER A 82 -6.66 0.69 -13.87
N ALA A 83 -7.73 0.03 -14.28
CA ALA A 83 -7.67 -1.32 -14.83
C ALA A 83 -6.91 -1.38 -16.16
N GLU A 84 -7.22 -0.47 -17.09
CA GLU A 84 -6.57 -0.36 -18.40
C GLU A 84 -5.08 -0.03 -18.29
N ALA A 85 -4.72 0.96 -17.47
CA ALA A 85 -3.33 1.36 -17.28
C ALA A 85 -2.50 0.24 -16.63
N THR A 86 -3.10 -0.50 -15.69
CA THR A 86 -2.47 -1.70 -15.10
C THR A 86 -2.26 -2.78 -16.17
N ALA A 87 -3.28 -3.12 -16.95
CA ALA A 87 -3.18 -4.13 -18.00
C ALA A 87 -2.14 -3.77 -19.08
N ALA A 88 -2.11 -2.51 -19.52
CA ALA A 88 -1.15 -2.01 -20.49
C ALA A 88 0.30 -2.10 -19.97
N PHE A 89 0.53 -1.71 -18.72
CA PHE A 89 1.86 -1.84 -18.10
C PHE A 89 2.30 -3.29 -17.99
N LEU A 90 1.42 -4.19 -17.56
CA LEU A 90 1.75 -5.61 -17.42
C LEU A 90 2.04 -6.26 -18.79
N ALA A 91 1.26 -5.92 -19.82
CA ALA A 91 1.50 -6.35 -21.19
C ALA A 91 2.87 -5.86 -21.71
N GLU A 92 3.23 -4.59 -21.50
CA GLU A 92 4.56 -4.07 -21.87
C GLU A 92 5.68 -4.77 -21.09
N ARG A 93 5.47 -4.98 -19.78
CA ARG A 93 6.51 -5.46 -18.87
C ARG A 93 6.81 -6.95 -19.00
N PHE A 94 5.78 -7.76 -19.21
CA PHE A 94 5.88 -9.22 -19.13
C PHE A 94 5.40 -9.94 -20.40
N ASP A 95 4.95 -9.22 -21.43
CA ASP A 95 4.34 -9.81 -22.65
C ASP A 95 3.11 -10.67 -22.32
N THR A 96 2.26 -10.17 -21.42
CA THR A 96 1.09 -10.90 -20.88
C THR A 96 -0.22 -10.27 -21.33
N GLY A 97 -1.24 -11.09 -21.53
CA GLY A 97 -2.61 -10.63 -21.77
C GLY A 97 -3.36 -10.27 -20.48
N THR A 98 -4.60 -9.80 -20.63
CA THR A 98 -5.54 -9.73 -19.50
C THR A 98 -5.95 -11.14 -19.07
N GLY A 99 -6.39 -11.29 -17.82
CA GLY A 99 -6.82 -12.59 -17.33
C GLY A 99 -7.49 -12.53 -15.96
N PRO A 100 -7.84 -13.69 -15.39
CA PRO A 100 -8.53 -13.76 -14.12
C PRO A 100 -7.61 -13.38 -12.96
N TRP A 101 -8.20 -12.73 -11.94
CA TRP A 101 -7.47 -12.32 -10.75
C TRP A 101 -7.87 -13.13 -9.51
N LEU A 102 -6.88 -13.42 -8.65
CA LEU A 102 -7.12 -13.93 -7.29
C LEU A 102 -7.16 -12.79 -6.27
N LEU A 103 -8.28 -12.65 -5.57
CA LEU A 103 -8.48 -11.76 -4.43
C LEU A 103 -7.90 -12.37 -3.16
N ALA A 104 -6.75 -11.83 -2.75
CA ALA A 104 -6.03 -12.16 -1.51
C ALA A 104 -5.96 -11.01 -0.50
N LEU A 105 -6.59 -9.87 -0.81
CA LEU A 105 -6.60 -8.65 -0.01
C LEU A 105 -8.01 -8.33 0.50
N PRO A 106 -8.15 -7.56 1.60
CA PRO A 106 -9.45 -7.12 2.08
C PRO A 106 -10.19 -6.30 0.99
N PRO A 107 -11.38 -6.74 0.55
CA PRO A 107 -12.09 -6.15 -0.60
C PRO A 107 -12.75 -4.79 -0.33
N HIS A 108 -12.91 -4.39 0.94
CA HIS A 108 -13.40 -3.07 1.29
C HIS A 108 -12.34 -1.96 1.15
N HIS A 109 -11.06 -2.33 0.97
CA HIS A 109 -10.00 -1.38 0.61
C HIS A 109 -9.79 -1.36 -0.90
N ILE A 110 -9.39 -0.20 -1.44
CA ILE A 110 -9.21 -0.01 -2.89
C ILE A 110 -8.28 -1.05 -3.52
N ALA A 111 -7.24 -1.50 -2.80
CA ALA A 111 -6.28 -2.47 -3.30
C ALA A 111 -6.91 -3.85 -3.55
N GLY A 112 -7.77 -4.32 -2.64
CA GLY A 112 -8.53 -5.55 -2.82
C GLY A 112 -9.67 -5.37 -3.81
N LEU A 113 -10.38 -4.25 -3.74
CA LEU A 113 -11.47 -3.97 -4.68
C LEU A 113 -11.00 -3.93 -6.15
N GLN A 114 -9.85 -3.33 -6.42
CA GLN A 114 -9.29 -3.30 -7.77
C GLN A 114 -8.93 -4.67 -8.32
N VAL A 115 -8.67 -5.68 -7.47
CA VAL A 115 -8.53 -7.06 -7.94
C VAL A 115 -9.84 -7.55 -8.56
N ILE A 116 -10.96 -7.28 -7.90
CA ILE A 116 -12.30 -7.64 -8.40
C ILE A 116 -12.58 -6.90 -9.70
N LEU A 117 -12.41 -5.57 -9.70
CA LEU A 117 -12.74 -4.72 -10.85
C LEU A 117 -11.87 -5.03 -12.08
N ARG A 118 -10.57 -5.30 -11.89
CA ARG A 118 -9.68 -5.72 -13.00
C ARG A 118 -10.06 -7.08 -13.56
N SER A 119 -10.48 -8.03 -12.71
CA SER A 119 -10.98 -9.32 -13.19
C SER A 119 -12.23 -9.14 -14.05
N LEU A 120 -13.20 -8.34 -13.57
CA LEU A 120 -14.43 -8.04 -14.31
C LEU A 120 -14.14 -7.32 -15.64
N HIS A 121 -13.25 -6.32 -15.61
CA HIS A 121 -12.81 -5.62 -16.81
C HIS A 121 -12.13 -6.56 -17.83
N ALA A 122 -11.39 -7.56 -17.36
CA ALA A 122 -10.80 -8.61 -18.18
C ALA A 122 -11.82 -9.65 -18.69
N GLY A 123 -13.09 -9.58 -18.26
CA GLY A 123 -14.16 -10.51 -18.64
C GLY A 123 -14.23 -11.79 -17.81
N TYR A 124 -13.67 -11.78 -16.59
CA TYR A 124 -13.62 -12.95 -15.70
C TYR A 124 -14.22 -12.65 -14.33
N SER A 125 -15.01 -13.58 -13.79
CA SER A 125 -15.39 -13.54 -12.38
C SER A 125 -14.14 -13.68 -11.50
N PRO A 126 -13.93 -12.83 -10.49
CA PRO A 126 -12.76 -12.91 -9.62
C PRO A 126 -12.78 -14.19 -8.80
N SER A 127 -11.61 -14.80 -8.62
CA SER A 127 -11.43 -15.87 -7.64
C SER A 127 -11.13 -15.29 -6.28
N VAL A 128 -11.61 -15.92 -5.21
CA VAL A 128 -11.47 -15.42 -3.83
C VAL A 128 -10.77 -16.47 -2.98
N LEU A 129 -9.89 -16.04 -2.07
CA LEU A 129 -9.28 -16.95 -1.11
C LEU A 129 -10.35 -17.71 -0.28
N PRO A 130 -10.16 -19.03 -0.05
CA PRO A 130 -11.05 -19.79 0.80
C PRO A 130 -10.79 -19.47 2.28
N GLY A 131 -11.86 -19.42 3.09
CA GLY A 131 -11.75 -19.41 4.56
C GLY A 131 -11.71 -18.04 5.23
N GLY A 132 -11.89 -16.93 4.50
CA GLY A 132 -12.06 -15.60 5.11
C GLY A 132 -10.79 -14.90 5.56
N THR A 133 -9.66 -15.61 5.64
CA THR A 133 -8.37 -15.08 6.06
C THR A 133 -7.24 -15.56 5.17
N PHE A 134 -6.18 -14.77 5.09
CA PHE A 134 -5.00 -15.14 4.31
C PHE A 134 -4.12 -16.14 5.08
N THR A 135 -3.89 -17.30 4.47
CA THR A 135 -2.80 -18.23 4.85
C THR A 135 -2.08 -18.72 3.58
N PRO A 136 -0.79 -19.13 3.67
CA PRO A 136 -0.09 -19.73 2.55
C PRO A 136 -0.85 -20.92 1.95
N GLU A 137 -1.42 -21.80 2.78
CA GLU A 137 -2.16 -22.98 2.33
C GLU A 137 -3.46 -22.61 1.59
N ALA A 138 -4.17 -21.58 2.08
CA ALA A 138 -5.34 -21.05 1.40
C ALA A 138 -4.98 -20.45 0.04
N PHE A 139 -3.86 -19.73 -0.05
CA PHE A 139 -3.34 -19.16 -1.29
C PHE A 139 -2.93 -20.23 -2.30
N VAL A 140 -2.17 -21.24 -1.88
CA VAL A 140 -1.76 -22.37 -2.73
C VAL A 140 -2.97 -23.10 -3.30
N ARG A 141 -3.96 -23.41 -2.45
CA ARG A 141 -5.20 -24.07 -2.87
C ARG A 141 -6.00 -23.22 -3.87
N ALA A 142 -6.16 -21.93 -3.59
CA ALA A 142 -6.89 -21.01 -4.47
C ALA A 142 -6.19 -20.87 -5.83
N THR A 143 -4.87 -20.74 -5.83
CA THR A 143 -4.04 -20.68 -7.04
C THR A 143 -4.21 -21.93 -7.88
N SER A 144 -4.12 -23.11 -7.25
CA SER A 144 -4.29 -24.41 -7.92
C SER A 144 -5.68 -24.53 -8.57
N SER A 145 -6.73 -24.11 -7.86
CA SER A 145 -8.10 -24.10 -8.37
C SER A 145 -8.29 -23.12 -9.53
N LEU A 146 -7.70 -21.93 -9.42
CA LEU A 146 -7.76 -20.89 -10.45
C LEU A 146 -7.04 -21.34 -11.73
N ARG A 147 -5.82 -21.87 -11.62
CA ARG A 147 -5.06 -22.46 -12.73
C ARG A 147 -5.79 -23.62 -13.39
N SER A 148 -6.39 -24.52 -12.60
CA SER A 148 -7.17 -25.63 -13.13
C SER A 148 -8.39 -25.16 -13.95
N SER A 149 -9.02 -24.06 -13.53
CA SER A 149 -10.16 -23.47 -14.22
C SER A 149 -9.75 -22.67 -15.47
N HIS A 150 -8.50 -22.18 -15.51
CA HIS A 150 -7.96 -21.37 -16.60
C HIS A 150 -6.55 -21.84 -17.02
N PRO A 151 -6.40 -23.04 -17.63
CA PRO A 151 -5.09 -23.65 -17.86
C PRO A 151 -4.14 -22.84 -18.76
N SER A 152 -4.68 -22.04 -19.68
CA SER A 152 -3.92 -21.29 -20.69
C SER A 152 -4.01 -19.77 -20.55
N ARG A 153 -4.46 -19.26 -19.40
CA ARG A 153 -4.61 -17.82 -19.17
C ARG A 153 -3.52 -17.28 -18.25
N ASP A 154 -3.18 -16.01 -18.46
CA ASP A 154 -2.32 -15.25 -17.58
C ASP A 154 -3.07 -14.93 -16.27
N LEU A 155 -2.57 -15.47 -15.16
CA LEU A 155 -3.18 -15.27 -13.84
C LEU A 155 -2.56 -14.05 -13.17
N HIS A 156 -3.37 -13.31 -12.43
CA HIS A 156 -2.90 -12.10 -11.73
C HIS A 156 -3.33 -12.11 -10.27
N THR A 157 -2.56 -11.46 -9.39
CA THR A 157 -2.96 -11.24 -8.00
C THR A 157 -2.28 -9.99 -7.45
N SER A 158 -2.79 -9.52 -6.31
CA SER A 158 -2.21 -8.43 -5.53
C SER A 158 -1.98 -8.90 -4.10
N LEU A 159 -0.83 -8.55 -3.53
CA LEU A 159 -0.41 -8.90 -2.18
C LEU A 159 0.14 -7.66 -1.45
N VAL A 160 0.16 -7.74 -0.12
CA VAL A 160 1.00 -6.86 0.71
C VAL A 160 2.37 -7.51 0.96
N PRO A 161 3.43 -6.76 1.31
CA PRO A 161 4.78 -7.30 1.49
C PRO A 161 4.85 -8.47 2.48
N THR A 162 4.05 -8.44 3.53
CA THR A 162 4.04 -9.47 4.57
C THR A 162 3.40 -10.78 4.11
N GLN A 163 2.45 -10.73 3.18
CA GLN A 163 1.89 -11.91 2.53
C GLN A 163 2.94 -12.53 1.61
N LEU A 164 3.64 -11.69 0.83
CA LEU A 164 4.73 -12.13 -0.03
C LEU A 164 5.84 -12.83 0.77
N HIS A 165 6.29 -12.22 1.87
CA HIS A 165 7.30 -12.82 2.76
C HIS A 165 6.86 -14.22 3.23
N ARG A 166 5.63 -14.36 3.74
CA ARG A 166 5.11 -15.65 4.22
C ARG A 166 5.06 -16.73 3.13
N LEU A 167 4.81 -16.33 1.88
CA LEU A 167 4.75 -17.25 0.74
C LEU A 167 6.14 -17.61 0.22
N ILE A 168 7.10 -16.69 0.27
CA ILE A 168 8.49 -16.93 -0.17
C ILE A 168 9.22 -17.91 0.74
N ASP A 169 8.89 -17.92 2.04
CA ASP A 169 9.49 -18.84 3.01
C ASP A 169 9.00 -20.29 2.83
N ASP A 170 7.90 -20.51 2.11
CA ASP A 170 7.29 -21.82 1.88
C ASP A 170 7.47 -22.28 0.42
N GLU A 171 7.89 -23.54 0.21
CA GLU A 171 8.15 -24.04 -1.15
C GLU A 171 6.87 -24.10 -2.00
N GLN A 172 5.73 -24.48 -1.41
CA GLN A 172 4.46 -24.50 -2.13
C GLN A 172 3.98 -23.08 -2.43
N GLY A 173 4.17 -22.14 -1.51
CA GLY A 173 3.95 -20.71 -1.69
C GLY A 173 4.75 -20.15 -2.86
N ARG A 174 6.05 -20.42 -2.93
CA ARG A 174 6.91 -20.06 -4.07
C ARG A 174 6.41 -20.65 -5.38
N SER A 175 6.06 -21.94 -5.38
CA SER A 175 5.51 -22.60 -6.57
C SER A 175 4.20 -21.94 -7.04
N ALA A 176 3.29 -21.63 -6.10
CA ALA A 176 2.04 -20.96 -6.42
C ALA A 176 2.26 -19.54 -6.96
N LEU A 177 3.20 -18.78 -6.39
CA LEU A 177 3.54 -17.45 -6.88
C LEU A 177 4.06 -17.44 -8.32
N ARG A 178 4.77 -18.49 -8.74
CA ARG A 178 5.27 -18.66 -10.13
C ARG A 178 4.17 -19.01 -11.15
N GLU A 179 2.97 -19.38 -10.71
CA GLU A 179 1.82 -19.61 -11.61
C GLU A 179 1.22 -18.32 -12.15
N TYR A 180 1.57 -17.17 -11.55
CA TYR A 180 1.06 -15.86 -11.93
C TYR A 180 1.93 -15.24 -13.01
N ALA A 181 1.29 -14.58 -13.97
CA ALA A 181 1.94 -13.74 -14.96
C ALA A 181 2.52 -12.47 -14.31
N ALA A 182 1.82 -11.91 -13.32
CA ALA A 182 2.32 -10.84 -12.47
C ALA A 182 1.70 -10.87 -11.06
N VAL A 183 2.51 -10.51 -10.07
CA VAL A 183 2.13 -10.37 -8.67
C VAL A 183 2.35 -8.91 -8.26
N LEU A 184 1.28 -8.14 -8.13
CA LEU A 184 1.37 -6.76 -7.65
C LEU A 184 1.62 -6.75 -6.14
N VAL A 185 2.60 -5.98 -5.68
CA VAL A 185 2.95 -5.86 -4.26
C VAL A 185 2.84 -4.40 -3.86
N GLY A 186 1.97 -4.10 -2.88
CA GLY A 186 1.68 -2.71 -2.53
C GLY A 186 0.99 -2.52 -1.19
N GLY A 187 0.54 -1.29 -0.94
CA GLY A 187 -0.12 -0.90 0.32
C GLY A 187 0.84 -0.66 1.50
N ALA A 188 2.11 -1.04 1.36
CA ALA A 188 3.20 -0.71 2.27
C ALA A 188 4.54 -0.76 1.52
N ALA A 189 5.57 -0.15 2.09
CA ALA A 189 6.94 -0.26 1.58
C ALA A 189 7.38 -1.74 1.56
N THR A 190 7.97 -2.16 0.44
CA THR A 190 8.58 -3.49 0.30
C THR A 190 10.08 -3.31 0.43
N SER A 191 10.73 -4.08 1.32
CA SER A 191 12.18 -4.03 1.45
C SER A 191 12.88 -4.51 0.18
N THR A 192 14.06 -3.97 -0.08
CA THR A 192 14.93 -4.35 -1.20
C THR A 192 15.26 -5.83 -1.09
N ALA A 193 15.61 -6.31 0.11
CA ALA A 193 15.93 -7.72 0.35
C ALA A 193 14.76 -8.67 0.02
N LEU A 194 13.52 -8.29 0.34
CA LEU A 194 12.34 -9.10 0.01
C LEU A 194 12.09 -9.12 -1.49
N ALA A 195 12.18 -7.96 -2.15
CA ALA A 195 12.00 -7.85 -3.59
C ALA A 195 13.07 -8.64 -4.37
N GLU A 196 14.33 -8.53 -3.98
CA GLU A 196 15.43 -9.31 -4.56
C GLU A 196 15.28 -10.81 -4.34
N THR A 197 14.83 -11.22 -3.15
CA THR A 197 14.56 -12.63 -2.85
C THR A 197 13.43 -13.18 -3.72
N ALA A 198 12.35 -12.42 -3.91
CA ALA A 198 11.27 -12.80 -4.81
C ALA A 198 11.77 -13.01 -6.25
N ARG A 199 12.57 -12.05 -6.76
CA ARG A 199 13.16 -12.11 -8.11
C ARG A 199 14.14 -13.26 -8.28
N ARG A 200 14.96 -13.59 -7.26
CA ARG A 200 15.85 -14.77 -7.27
C ARG A 200 15.09 -16.09 -7.34
N HIS A 201 13.83 -16.10 -6.94
CA HIS A 201 12.94 -17.26 -7.05
C HIS A 201 12.06 -17.23 -8.31
N ASP A 202 12.37 -16.36 -9.27
CA ASP A 202 11.64 -16.19 -10.53
C ASP A 202 10.15 -15.80 -10.34
N ILE A 203 9.83 -15.11 -9.24
CA ILE A 203 8.48 -14.62 -8.99
C ILE A 203 8.32 -13.26 -9.69
N PRO A 204 7.31 -13.08 -10.56
CA PRO A 204 7.13 -11.85 -11.34
C PRO A 204 6.45 -10.76 -10.51
N ILE A 205 7.17 -10.24 -9.51
CA ILE A 205 6.67 -9.15 -8.67
C ILE A 205 6.73 -7.80 -9.39
N VAL A 206 5.75 -6.95 -9.10
CA VAL A 206 5.76 -5.52 -9.45
C VAL A 206 5.44 -4.72 -8.19
N LEU A 207 6.34 -3.80 -7.81
CA LEU A 207 6.11 -2.92 -6.67
C LEU A 207 5.18 -1.79 -7.10
N THR A 208 4.12 -1.53 -6.32
CA THR A 208 3.08 -0.56 -6.68
C THR A 208 3.01 0.57 -5.66
N TYR A 209 2.85 1.79 -6.15
CA TYR A 209 2.63 3.00 -5.36
C TYR A 209 1.36 3.72 -5.81
N GLY A 210 0.54 4.08 -4.83
CA GLY A 210 -0.73 4.79 -4.97
C GLY A 210 -1.60 4.63 -3.72
N SER A 211 -2.82 5.14 -3.76
CA SER A 211 -3.74 5.19 -2.62
C SER A 211 -5.20 5.04 -3.06
N SER A 212 -6.14 5.25 -2.14
CA SER A 212 -7.58 5.30 -2.46
C SER A 212 -7.93 6.50 -3.34
N GLU A 213 -7.26 7.63 -3.15
CA GLU A 213 -7.44 8.86 -3.93
C GLU A 213 -7.05 8.69 -5.40
N THR A 214 -6.32 7.63 -5.74
CA THR A 214 -5.79 7.37 -7.09
C THR A 214 -6.34 6.10 -7.72
N ALA A 215 -7.46 5.58 -7.20
CA ALA A 215 -8.06 4.31 -7.62
C ALA A 215 -7.08 3.11 -7.56
N GLY A 216 -6.16 3.10 -6.60
CA GLY A 216 -5.08 2.11 -6.50
C GLY A 216 -3.75 2.66 -7.04
N GLY A 217 -2.87 1.77 -7.52
CA GLY A 217 -1.52 2.17 -7.92
C GLY A 217 -1.48 2.98 -9.21
N MET A 218 -0.68 4.05 -9.23
CA MET A 218 -0.37 4.89 -10.40
C MET A 218 1.08 4.80 -10.87
N VAL A 219 1.96 4.25 -10.02
CA VAL A 219 3.41 4.12 -10.28
C VAL A 219 3.86 2.71 -9.95
N TYR A 220 4.44 2.01 -10.93
CA TYR A 220 4.82 0.59 -10.85
C TYR A 220 6.33 0.46 -11.08
N ASP A 221 7.04 -0.18 -10.16
CA ASP A 221 8.51 -0.22 -10.10
C ASP A 221 9.15 1.17 -10.28
N GLY A 222 8.53 2.19 -9.68
CA GLY A 222 8.94 3.60 -9.79
C GLY A 222 8.58 4.29 -11.11
N ARG A 223 8.06 3.57 -12.12
CA ARG A 223 7.63 4.15 -13.40
C ARG A 223 6.16 4.53 -13.37
N ALA A 224 5.81 5.70 -13.89
CA ALA A 224 4.43 6.12 -14.07
C ALA A 224 3.68 5.14 -15.00
N LEU A 225 2.44 4.79 -14.63
CA LEU A 225 1.54 4.06 -15.52
C LEU A 225 1.10 4.92 -16.72
N PRO A 226 0.61 4.33 -17.82
CA PRO A 226 0.06 5.10 -18.94
C PRO A 226 -1.03 6.09 -18.50
N GLY A 227 -0.89 7.35 -18.94
CA GLY A 227 -1.80 8.45 -18.55
C GLY A 227 -1.54 9.06 -17.18
N THR A 228 -0.53 8.59 -16.44
CA THR A 228 -0.07 9.19 -15.18
C THR A 228 1.07 10.16 -15.43
N GLU A 229 0.99 11.33 -14.81
CA GLU A 229 2.12 12.23 -14.60
C GLU A 229 2.53 12.22 -13.12
N VAL A 230 3.84 12.23 -12.89
CA VAL A 230 4.43 12.31 -11.55
C VAL A 230 5.31 13.56 -11.51
N ALA A 231 5.04 14.43 -10.54
CA ALA A 231 5.86 15.61 -10.27
C ALA A 231 6.17 15.71 -8.78
N ILE A 232 7.18 16.51 -8.43
CA ILE A 232 7.47 16.89 -7.05
C ILE A 232 7.08 18.36 -6.90
N ASP A 233 6.25 18.66 -5.90
CA ASP A 233 5.86 20.01 -5.55
C ASP A 233 7.08 20.76 -4.99
N ASP A 234 7.59 21.77 -5.69
CA ASP A 234 8.85 22.44 -5.34
C ASP A 234 8.85 23.09 -3.94
N GLU A 235 7.68 23.53 -3.47
CA GLU A 235 7.55 24.18 -2.17
C GLU A 235 7.52 23.16 -1.02
N SER A 236 6.72 22.10 -1.16
CA SER A 236 6.51 21.13 -0.08
C SER A 236 7.36 19.86 -0.18
N GLY A 237 7.97 19.59 -1.34
CA GLY A 237 8.65 18.33 -1.65
C GLY A 237 7.72 17.13 -1.80
N ARG A 238 6.40 17.35 -1.77
CA ARG A 238 5.39 16.30 -1.83
C ARG A 238 5.18 15.80 -3.26
N ILE A 239 4.85 14.53 -3.39
CA ILE A 239 4.56 13.92 -4.69
C ILE A 239 3.20 14.42 -5.18
N LEU A 240 3.18 14.90 -6.42
CA LEU A 240 1.98 15.22 -7.18
C LEU A 240 1.74 14.07 -8.17
N LEU A 241 0.54 13.50 -8.12
CA LEU A 241 0.07 12.50 -9.05
C LEU A 241 -1.07 13.07 -9.86
N SER A 242 -0.93 13.11 -11.18
CA SER A 242 -1.97 13.59 -12.09
C SER A 242 -2.36 12.51 -13.08
N GLY A 243 -3.64 12.40 -13.41
CA GLY A 243 -4.09 11.44 -14.40
C GLY A 243 -5.55 11.02 -14.25
N PRO A 244 -6.03 10.15 -15.15
CA PRO A 244 -7.44 9.78 -15.21
C PRO A 244 -7.90 8.92 -14.03
N THR A 245 -6.99 8.40 -13.20
CA THR A 245 -7.32 7.57 -12.04
C THR A 245 -7.52 8.38 -10.76
N VAL A 246 -7.22 9.68 -10.78
CA VAL A 246 -7.33 10.58 -9.62
C VAL A 246 -8.80 10.87 -9.32
N ALA A 247 -9.16 10.79 -8.04
CA ALA A 247 -10.49 11.08 -7.51
C ALA A 247 -10.91 12.54 -7.73
N ASP A 248 -12.23 12.78 -7.74
CA ASP A 248 -12.83 14.12 -7.83
C ASP A 248 -12.70 14.93 -6.53
N GLY A 249 -11.97 14.43 -5.53
CA GLY A 249 -11.92 14.98 -4.18
C GLY A 249 -12.69 14.15 -3.15
N TYR A 250 -12.79 14.68 -1.94
CA TYR A 250 -13.38 13.98 -0.79
C TYR A 250 -14.85 14.34 -0.54
N CYS A 251 -15.62 13.43 0.07
CA CYS A 251 -17.04 13.61 0.41
C CYS A 251 -17.34 13.52 1.92
N ASN A 252 -16.52 14.14 2.77
CA ASN A 252 -16.65 14.05 4.24
C ASN A 252 -17.70 15.01 4.84
N VAL A 253 -18.31 14.61 5.96
CA VAL A 253 -19.28 15.45 6.72
C VAL A 253 -18.63 16.63 7.42
N SER A 254 -17.47 16.42 8.03
CA SER A 254 -16.64 17.53 8.47
C SER A 254 -15.86 18.04 7.27
N GLY A 255 -16.06 19.30 6.88
CA GLY A 255 -15.21 20.01 5.91
C GLY A 255 -13.76 20.21 6.38
N ALA A 256 -13.25 19.30 7.22
CA ALA A 256 -11.91 19.27 7.80
C ALA A 256 -10.99 18.32 7.01
N VAL A 257 -11.28 18.13 5.72
CA VAL A 257 -10.33 17.47 4.83
C VAL A 257 -9.44 18.57 4.27
N GLU A 258 -8.13 18.34 4.23
CA GLU A 258 -7.16 19.34 3.78
C GLU A 258 -7.57 19.91 2.42
N ASP A 259 -7.85 21.21 2.38
CA ASP A 259 -8.20 21.93 1.14
C ASP A 259 -7.09 21.83 0.07
N ASP A 260 -5.87 21.40 0.44
CA ASP A 260 -4.70 21.35 -0.43
C ASP A 260 -4.45 19.99 -1.12
N ALA A 261 -5.22 18.95 -0.80
CA ALA A 261 -4.99 17.58 -1.28
C ALA A 261 -5.30 17.43 -2.79
N PHE A 262 -6.24 18.21 -3.31
CA PHE A 262 -6.62 18.23 -4.73
C PHE A 262 -6.42 19.64 -5.29
N PRO A 263 -5.17 20.06 -5.57
CA PRO A 263 -4.87 21.43 -5.99
C PRO A 263 -5.53 21.82 -7.32
N SER A 264 -5.87 20.84 -8.16
CA SER A 264 -6.65 21.03 -9.37
C SER A 264 -7.36 19.73 -9.76
N ALA A 265 -8.34 19.81 -10.65
CA ALA A 265 -9.05 18.62 -11.14
C ALA A 265 -8.07 17.61 -11.77
N GLY A 266 -8.17 16.34 -11.35
CA GLY A 266 -7.30 15.28 -11.85
C GLY A 266 -5.87 15.31 -11.31
N THR A 267 -5.56 16.15 -10.32
CA THR A 267 -4.26 16.20 -9.63
C THR A 267 -4.45 15.95 -8.14
N PHE A 268 -3.70 15.00 -7.60
CA PHE A 268 -3.66 14.68 -6.17
C PHE A 268 -2.27 14.99 -5.61
N ARG A 269 -2.22 15.83 -4.58
CA ARG A 269 -1.03 16.08 -3.78
C ARG A 269 -1.00 15.10 -2.62
N THR A 270 -0.09 14.15 -2.67
CA THR A 270 0.05 13.16 -1.60
C THR A 270 0.66 13.80 -0.36
N SER A 271 0.61 13.11 0.78
CA SER A 271 1.40 13.48 1.95
C SER A 271 2.79 12.84 1.94
N ASP A 272 3.18 12.21 0.83
CA ASP A 272 4.45 11.51 0.70
C ASP A 272 5.47 12.43 0.03
N LEU A 273 6.70 12.41 0.54
CA LEU A 273 7.84 13.06 -0.06
C LEU A 273 8.51 12.11 -1.05
N GLY A 274 9.07 12.65 -2.12
CA GLY A 274 9.70 11.83 -3.14
C GLY A 274 10.74 12.57 -3.97
N THR A 275 11.45 11.82 -4.77
CA THR A 275 12.34 12.34 -5.81
C THR A 275 12.09 11.60 -7.10
N VAL A 276 12.19 12.28 -8.24
CA VAL A 276 12.15 11.65 -9.55
C VAL A 276 13.52 11.79 -10.20
N ASN A 277 14.15 10.66 -10.50
CA ASN A 277 15.43 10.61 -11.21
C ASN A 277 15.26 9.73 -12.45
N ASP A 278 15.59 10.25 -13.63
CA ASP A 278 15.44 9.54 -14.92
C ASP A 278 14.04 8.90 -15.12
N GLY A 279 12.99 9.60 -14.68
CA GLY A 279 11.60 9.14 -14.77
C GLY A 279 11.22 8.04 -13.76
N ILE A 280 12.12 7.70 -12.83
CA ILE A 280 11.88 6.77 -11.73
C ILE A 280 11.57 7.56 -10.46
N LEU A 281 10.38 7.36 -9.91
CA LEU A 281 9.97 7.87 -8.62
C LEU A 281 10.54 7.00 -7.49
N THR A 282 11.23 7.66 -6.58
CA THR A 282 11.58 7.11 -5.26
C THR A 282 10.74 7.81 -4.20
N VAL A 283 9.90 7.04 -3.49
CA VAL A 283 9.14 7.54 -2.34
C VAL A 283 10.04 7.54 -1.12
N ARG A 284 10.20 8.70 -0.49
CA ARG A 284 11.13 8.94 0.62
C ARG A 284 10.50 8.80 2.00
N GLY A 285 9.17 8.78 2.09
CA GLY A 285 8.43 8.70 3.34
C GLY A 285 7.33 9.74 3.43
N ARG A 286 6.72 9.90 4.60
CA ARG A 286 5.61 10.83 4.80
C ARG A 286 6.07 12.17 5.38
N ALA A 287 5.57 13.26 4.81
CA ALA A 287 5.86 14.62 5.27
C ALA A 287 5.41 14.87 6.72
N ASP A 288 4.28 14.27 7.13
CA ASP A 288 3.75 14.35 8.50
C ASP A 288 4.41 13.33 9.47
N GLY A 289 5.26 12.44 8.95
CA GLY A 289 6.04 11.47 9.73
C GLY A 289 7.46 11.93 10.08
N ALA A 290 7.89 13.11 9.61
CA ALA A 290 9.25 13.60 9.77
C ALA A 290 9.61 13.84 11.25
N ILE A 291 10.80 13.39 11.65
CA ILE A 291 11.42 13.64 12.94
C ILE A 291 12.08 15.01 12.90
N ASN A 292 11.78 15.88 13.87
CA ASN A 292 12.43 17.19 13.98
C ASN A 292 13.60 17.14 14.97
N SER A 293 14.81 16.93 14.45
CA SER A 293 16.02 16.83 15.27
C SER A 293 16.91 18.06 15.08
N GLY A 294 16.98 18.92 16.09
CA GLY A 294 17.82 20.12 16.08
C GLY A 294 17.44 21.12 14.98
N GLY A 295 16.15 21.20 14.62
CA GLY A 295 15.64 22.06 13.55
C GLY A 295 15.75 21.45 12.14
N MET A 296 16.26 20.22 12.01
CA MET A 296 16.32 19.48 10.76
C MET A 296 15.19 18.46 10.69
N LYS A 297 14.47 18.42 9.55
CA LYS A 297 13.48 17.37 9.27
C LYS A 297 14.19 16.14 8.72
N ILE A 298 14.08 15.02 9.43
CA ILE A 298 14.65 13.74 9.05
C ILE A 298 13.50 12.75 8.87
N LEU A 299 13.40 12.12 7.71
CA LEU A 299 12.37 11.10 7.49
C LEU A 299 12.82 9.79 8.13
N PRO A 300 12.00 9.14 8.96
CA PRO A 300 12.27 7.79 9.43
C PRO A 300 12.62 6.84 8.30
N GLU A 301 11.90 6.95 7.18
CA GLU A 301 12.02 6.08 6.02
C GLU A 301 13.38 6.23 5.30
N ASP A 302 14.05 7.38 5.39
CA ASP A 302 15.41 7.55 4.86
C ASP A 302 16.43 6.72 5.64
N VAL A 303 16.27 6.70 6.96
CA VAL A 303 17.11 5.93 7.87
C VAL A 303 16.81 4.45 7.74
N GLU A 304 15.53 4.09 7.58
CA GLU A 304 15.10 2.71 7.34
C GLU A 304 15.63 2.19 6.00
N SER A 305 15.57 2.99 4.93
CA SER A 305 16.12 2.63 3.61
C SER A 305 17.62 2.42 3.67
N ALA A 306 18.36 3.31 4.36
CA ALA A 306 19.79 3.17 4.58
C ALA A 306 20.15 1.89 5.37
N LEU A 307 19.32 1.50 6.34
CA LEU A 307 19.49 0.26 7.09
C LEU A 307 19.13 -0.97 6.23
N ASP A 308 18.10 -0.87 5.39
CA ASP A 308 17.68 -1.92 4.46
C ASP A 308 18.77 -2.23 3.42
N GLU A 309 19.42 -1.20 2.86
CA GLU A 309 20.58 -1.35 1.95
C GLU A 309 21.76 -2.10 2.60
N LEU A 310 21.89 -2.00 3.93
CA LEU A 310 22.89 -2.72 4.71
C LEU A 310 22.41 -4.11 5.16
N GLY A 311 21.20 -4.53 4.75
CA GLY A 311 20.61 -5.83 5.04
C GLY A 311 19.87 -5.91 6.39
N TYR A 312 19.45 -4.78 6.96
CA TYR A 312 18.77 -4.74 8.25
C TYR A 312 17.31 -4.31 8.14
N THR A 313 16.40 -5.17 8.59
CA THR A 313 15.00 -4.80 8.82
C THR A 313 14.91 -3.91 10.06
N SER A 314 14.29 -2.74 9.94
CA SER A 314 14.23 -1.77 11.05
C SER A 314 12.95 -0.94 11.07
N CYS A 315 12.71 -0.30 12.20
CA CYS A 315 11.70 0.74 12.37
C CYS A 315 12.32 1.93 13.11
N VAL A 316 12.19 3.13 12.55
CA VAL A 316 12.78 4.36 13.05
C VAL A 316 11.71 5.30 13.60
N VAL A 317 11.95 5.90 14.75
CA VAL A 317 11.02 6.86 15.35
C VAL A 317 11.77 8.05 15.93
N GLY A 318 11.10 9.20 15.95
CA GLY A 318 11.49 10.34 16.77
C GLY A 318 11.08 10.08 18.21
N LEU A 319 12.03 10.24 19.13
CA LEU A 319 11.79 10.28 20.57
C LEU A 319 12.17 11.65 21.12
N PRO A 320 11.42 12.19 22.11
CA PRO A 320 11.75 13.47 22.73
C PRO A 320 13.16 13.51 23.31
N ASP A 321 13.83 14.64 23.15
CA ASP A 321 15.17 14.90 23.68
C ASP A 321 15.30 16.37 24.07
N THR A 322 16.00 16.64 25.17
CA THR A 322 16.09 17.99 25.75
C THR A 322 16.87 18.97 24.90
N ASP A 323 17.85 18.48 24.13
CA ASP A 323 18.77 19.32 23.36
C ASP A 323 18.33 19.44 21.89
N TRP A 324 17.71 18.38 21.36
CA TRP A 324 17.38 18.26 19.94
C TRP A 324 15.88 18.37 19.63
N GLY A 325 15.02 18.46 20.64
CA GLY A 325 13.57 18.35 20.48
C GLY A 325 13.17 16.89 20.28
N GLU A 326 13.58 16.30 19.16
CA GLU A 326 13.54 14.85 18.96
C GLU A 326 14.91 14.30 18.52
N ILE A 327 15.14 13.01 18.80
CA ILE A 327 16.29 12.26 18.28
C ILE A 327 15.83 11.06 17.47
N VAL A 328 16.58 10.78 16.40
CA VAL A 328 16.41 9.58 15.58
C VAL A 328 16.78 8.36 16.39
N THR A 329 15.79 7.49 16.61
CA THR A 329 15.94 6.21 17.32
C THR A 329 15.50 5.06 16.44
N ALA A 330 16.37 4.07 16.24
CA ALA A 330 16.06 2.88 15.44
C ALA A 330 15.87 1.65 16.32
N LEU A 331 14.82 0.87 16.07
CA LEU A 331 14.68 -0.51 16.53
C LEU A 331 14.98 -1.44 15.35
N VAL A 332 15.98 -2.29 15.47
CA VAL A 332 16.48 -3.14 14.39
C VAL A 332 16.21 -4.61 14.71
N GLU A 333 15.66 -5.34 13.75
CA GLU A 333 15.39 -6.77 13.90
C GLU A 333 16.68 -7.58 13.77
N PHE A 334 16.92 -8.48 14.72
CA PHE A 334 18.01 -9.44 14.70
C PHE A 334 17.48 -10.83 15.10
N PRO A 335 17.82 -11.90 14.36
CA PRO A 335 17.32 -13.24 14.64
C PRO A 335 17.85 -13.84 15.95
N ASP A 336 19.01 -13.38 16.43
CA ASP A 336 19.67 -13.88 17.65
C ASP A 336 19.56 -12.91 18.83
N ASP A 337 19.74 -13.38 20.07
CA ASP A 337 19.93 -12.48 21.22
C ASP A 337 21.29 -11.78 21.09
N VAL A 338 21.28 -10.54 20.62
CA VAL A 338 22.49 -9.80 20.29
C VAL A 338 22.92 -8.87 21.45
N PRO A 339 24.20 -8.87 21.86
CA PRO A 339 24.74 -7.92 22.86
C PRO A 339 24.69 -6.45 22.41
N ALA A 340 24.64 -5.52 23.38
CA ALA A 340 24.65 -4.07 23.16
C ALA A 340 25.83 -3.54 22.29
N GLU A 341 26.94 -4.29 22.20
CA GLU A 341 28.10 -3.95 21.35
C GLU A 341 27.75 -3.86 19.85
N ARG A 342 26.76 -4.63 19.37
CA ARG A 342 26.38 -4.57 17.94
C ARG A 342 25.69 -3.27 17.56
N THR A 343 25.06 -2.59 18.50
CA THR A 343 24.46 -1.27 18.27
C THR A 343 25.52 -0.22 17.91
N ALA A 344 26.65 -0.21 18.64
CA ALA A 344 27.76 0.70 18.36
C ALA A 344 28.47 0.34 17.05
N GLN A 345 28.59 -0.95 16.76
CA GLN A 345 29.11 -1.45 15.49
C GLN A 345 28.22 -1.04 14.31
N LEU A 346 26.89 -1.16 14.41
CA LEU A 346 25.98 -0.78 13.34
C LEU A 346 26.05 0.72 13.01
N ARG A 347 26.15 1.59 14.02
CA ARG A 347 26.40 3.02 13.79
C ARG A 347 27.74 3.29 13.11
N THR A 348 28.74 2.42 13.31
CA THR A 348 30.04 2.52 12.64
C THR A 348 29.91 2.06 11.19
N VAL A 349 29.26 0.93 10.95
CA VAL A 349 28.94 0.42 9.60
C VAL A 349 28.20 1.48 8.77
N MET A 350 27.18 2.14 9.34
CA MET A 350 26.46 3.20 8.65
C MET A 350 27.38 4.38 8.27
N LYS A 351 28.29 4.77 9.15
CA LYS A 351 29.25 5.86 8.86
C LYS A 351 30.27 5.45 7.80
N ASP A 352 30.77 4.22 7.87
CA ASP A 352 31.75 3.67 6.93
C ASP A 352 31.14 3.50 5.53
N ALA A 353 29.82 3.28 5.45
CA ALA A 353 29.04 3.32 4.22
C ALA A 353 28.84 4.74 3.65
N GLY A 354 29.34 5.79 4.32
CA GLY A 354 29.28 7.17 3.85
C GLY A 354 27.95 7.89 4.11
N LEU A 355 27.09 7.34 4.99
CA LEU A 355 25.81 7.97 5.30
C LEU A 355 26.01 9.35 5.97
N PRO A 356 25.23 10.38 5.57
CA PRO A 356 25.21 11.65 6.27
C PRO A 356 24.98 11.49 7.76
N ALA A 357 25.70 12.26 8.58
CA ALA A 357 25.68 12.11 10.04
C ALA A 357 24.27 12.23 10.67
N HIS A 358 23.36 12.96 10.04
CA HIS A 358 21.98 13.12 10.49
C HIS A 358 21.10 11.88 10.25
N LEU A 359 21.46 11.00 9.31
CA LEU A 359 20.78 9.73 9.08
C LEU A 359 21.26 8.61 10.00
N VAL A 360 22.38 8.79 10.70
CA VAL A 360 22.88 7.80 11.66
C VAL A 360 22.12 7.95 12.99
N PRO A 361 21.34 6.95 13.45
CA PRO A 361 20.55 7.07 14.67
C PRO A 361 21.41 7.43 15.87
N ARG A 362 20.90 8.34 16.72
CA ARG A 362 21.53 8.67 18.01
C ARG A 362 21.35 7.55 19.03
N ARG A 363 20.25 6.81 18.90
CA ARG A 363 19.91 5.63 19.69
C ARG A 363 19.55 4.51 18.74
N LEU A 364 20.06 3.32 19.02
CA LEU A 364 19.71 2.12 18.28
C LEU A 364 19.53 0.98 19.29
N LEU A 365 18.47 0.21 19.11
CA LEU A 365 18.15 -0.95 19.94
C LEU A 365 17.84 -2.13 19.02
N THR A 366 17.99 -3.34 19.55
CA THR A 366 17.67 -4.56 18.83
C THR A 366 16.42 -5.21 19.38
N THR A 367 15.69 -5.91 18.52
CA THR A 367 14.57 -6.79 18.88
C THR A 367 14.65 -8.08 18.07
N ARG A 368 14.05 -9.16 18.57
CA ARG A 368 13.90 -10.39 17.78
C ARG A 368 12.95 -10.24 16.60
N ARG A 369 11.88 -9.45 16.79
CA ARG A 369 10.85 -9.17 15.78
C ARG A 369 10.26 -7.79 16.00
N LEU A 370 10.05 -7.07 14.92
CA LEU A 370 9.34 -5.79 14.98
C LEU A 370 7.83 -6.02 15.26
N PRO A 371 7.22 -5.20 16.14
CA PRO A 371 5.77 -5.12 16.28
C PRO A 371 5.09 -4.86 14.93
N THR A 372 3.98 -5.55 14.65
CA THR A 372 3.19 -5.39 13.42
C THR A 372 1.70 -5.23 13.74
N THR A 373 1.00 -4.42 12.94
CA THR A 373 -0.45 -4.29 12.90
C THR A 373 -1.05 -5.26 11.88
N GLY A 374 -2.33 -5.63 12.05
CA GLY A 374 -3.21 -6.27 11.05
C GLY A 374 -2.50 -7.05 9.93
N PRO A 375 -2.59 -6.64 8.65
CA PRO A 375 -1.98 -7.33 7.51
C PRO A 375 -0.44 -7.23 7.49
N GLY A 376 0.24 -7.25 8.64
CA GLY A 376 1.69 -7.34 8.81
C GLY A 376 2.46 -6.02 8.68
N LYS A 377 1.80 -4.87 8.52
CA LYS A 377 2.48 -3.57 8.50
C LYS A 377 3.15 -3.31 9.85
N ILE A 378 4.41 -2.88 9.88
CA ILE A 378 5.11 -2.50 11.13
C ILE A 378 4.25 -1.51 11.93
N ASP A 379 4.03 -1.81 13.21
CA ASP A 379 3.31 -0.93 14.14
C ASP A 379 4.30 0.07 14.73
N ARG A 380 4.52 1.17 14.00
CA ARG A 380 5.41 2.26 14.42
C ARG A 380 5.04 2.86 15.78
N ARG A 381 3.76 2.81 16.17
CA ARG A 381 3.29 3.29 17.48
C ARG A 381 3.73 2.32 18.58
N ALA A 382 3.51 1.02 18.38
CA ALA A 382 4.00 0.00 19.32
C ALA A 382 5.53 0.03 19.45
N VAL A 383 6.26 0.23 18.34
CA VAL A 383 7.72 0.41 18.36
C VAL A 383 8.12 1.65 19.18
N ARG A 384 7.43 2.77 19.01
CA ARG A 384 7.69 3.99 19.79
C ARG A 384 7.49 3.76 21.29
N GLU A 385 6.41 3.09 21.68
CA GLU A 385 6.16 2.76 23.09
C GLU A 385 7.22 1.80 23.64
N GLU A 386 7.58 0.74 22.92
CA GLU A 386 8.66 -0.18 23.31
C GLU A 386 9.98 0.57 23.55
N LEU A 387 10.36 1.42 22.59
CA LEU A 387 11.59 2.20 22.69
C LEU A 387 11.55 3.21 23.85
N ARG A 388 10.40 3.86 24.11
CA ARG A 388 10.22 4.71 25.31
C ARG A 388 10.45 3.90 26.58
N THR A 389 9.76 2.78 26.75
CA THR A 389 9.88 1.95 27.96
C THR A 389 11.30 1.43 28.16
N ARG A 390 12.03 1.10 27.09
CA ARG A 390 13.41 0.58 27.18
C ARG A 390 14.48 1.66 27.39
N LEU A 391 14.17 2.92 27.09
CA LEU A 391 15.10 4.06 27.20
C LEU A 391 14.74 5.01 28.35
N GLU A 392 13.57 4.85 28.96
CA GLU A 392 13.25 5.48 30.24
C GLU A 392 14.13 4.87 31.35
N PRO A 393 14.84 5.71 32.13
CA PRO A 393 15.79 5.26 33.15
C PRO A 393 15.16 4.60 34.37
#